data_AF-A0A926X171-F1
#
_entry.id   AF-A0A926X171-F1
#
_cell.length_a   1.000
_cell.length_b   1.000
_cell.length_c   1.000
_cell.angle_alpha   90.00
_cell.angle_beta   90.00
_cell.angle_gamma   90.00
#
_symmetry.space_group_name_H-M   'P 1'
#
loop_
_entity.id
_entity.type
_entity.pdbx_description
1 polymer ?
#
loop_
_entity_poly.entity_id
_entity_poly.type
_entity_poly.pdbx_seq_one_letter_code
_entity_poly.pdbx_strand_id
1 'polypeptide(L)' 'MRWHRALSKQHILRSQLGFHNDVTASRPKPCQGCVHYHGIAYGYSKANRTVLVCGYHPYGWQGDACPDWTDLQ' A
#
# COMPACT_ATOMS: atom_id res chain seq x y z
N MET A 1 5.60 -28.30 13.76
CA MET A 1 5.02 -27.95 15.08
C MET A 1 5.56 -26.64 15.69
N ARG A 2 6.88 -26.43 15.80
CA ARG A 2 7.47 -25.22 16.43
C ARG A 2 7.14 -23.90 15.70
N TRP A 3 7.08 -23.94 14.37
CA TRP A 3 6.83 -22.78 13.51
C TRP A 3 5.40 -22.22 13.66
N HIS A 4 4.39 -23.09 13.66
CA HIS A 4 2.99 -22.69 13.86
C HIS A 4 2.78 -22.06 15.24
N ARG A 5 3.48 -22.56 16.26
CA ARG A 5 3.41 -22.03 17.64
C ARG A 5 4.04 -20.64 17.75
N ALA A 6 5.09 -20.37 16.96
CA ALA A 6 5.72 -19.05 16.87
C ALA A 6 4.80 -18.03 16.16
N LEU A 7 4.21 -18.41 15.02
CA LEU A 7 3.24 -17.55 14.32
C LEU A 7 2.01 -17.22 15.15
N SER A 8 1.44 -18.22 15.82
CA SER A 8 0.27 -18.02 16.70
C SER A 8 0.60 -17.05 17.84
N LYS A 9 1.79 -17.18 18.47
CA LYS A 9 2.27 -16.22 19.47
C LYS A 9 2.40 -14.81 18.91
N GLN A 10 2.96 -14.64 17.71
CA GLN A 10 3.08 -13.32 17.07
C GLN A 10 1.71 -12.70 16.78
N HIS A 11 0.75 -13.49 16.31
CA HIS A 11 -0.61 -13.01 16.05
C HIS A 11 -1.31 -12.51 17.34
N ILE A 12 -1.19 -13.26 18.43
CA ILE A 12 -1.77 -12.87 19.74
C ILE A 12 -1.11 -11.59 20.27
N LEU A 13 0.22 -11.50 20.21
CA LEU A 13 0.95 -10.30 20.65
C LEU A 13 0.55 -9.06 19.85
N ARG A 14 0.36 -9.19 18.53
CA ARG A 14 -0.05 -8.07 17.67
C ARG A 14 -1.46 -7.57 18.03
N SER A 15 -2.41 -8.47 18.29
CA SER A 15 -3.77 -8.06 18.67
C SER A 15 -3.81 -7.40 20.04
N GLN A 16 -3.05 -7.90 21.02
CA GLN A 16 -2.97 -7.34 22.37
C GLN A 16 -2.39 -5.93 22.40
N LEU A 17 -1.47 -5.61 21.47
CA LEU A 17 -0.86 -4.28 21.34
C LEU A 17 -1.70 -3.29 20.52
N GLY A 18 -2.92 -3.68 20.11
CA GLY A 18 -3.79 -2.80 19.32
C GLY A 18 -3.32 -2.61 17.86
N PHE A 19 -2.51 -3.51 17.32
CA PHE A 19 -2.27 -3.57 15.88
C PHE A 19 -3.50 -4.16 15.18
N HIS A 20 -4.57 -3.37 15.10
CA HIS A 20 -5.73 -3.68 14.28
C HIS A 20 -5.33 -3.68 12.80
N ASN A 21 -6.01 -4.47 11.98
CA ASN A 21 -5.78 -4.52 10.54
C ASN A 21 -6.30 -3.28 9.79
N ASP A 22 -6.40 -2.13 10.48
CA ASP A 22 -6.66 -0.81 9.92
C ASP A 22 -5.42 -0.27 9.19
N VAL A 23 -4.81 -1.12 8.38
CA VAL A 23 -3.76 -0.72 7.45
C VAL A 23 -4.47 0.06 6.37
N THR A 24 -4.47 1.38 6.49
CA THR A 24 -4.88 2.27 5.41
C THR A 24 -4.19 1.80 4.14
N ALA A 25 -4.97 1.44 3.12
CA ALA A 25 -4.42 0.95 1.87
C ALA A 25 -3.40 1.98 1.36
N SER A 26 -2.13 1.57 1.23
CA SER A 26 -1.07 2.42 0.69
C SER A 26 -1.34 2.83 -0.75
N ARG A 27 -2.22 2.09 -1.43
CA ARG A 27 -2.69 2.33 -2.78
C ARG A 27 -3.97 3.19 -2.77
N PRO A 28 -3.93 4.39 -3.39
CA PRO A 28 -5.12 5.21 -3.59
C PRO A 28 -6.21 4.47 -4.38
N LYS A 29 -7.48 4.75 -4.08
CA LYS A 29 -8.64 4.14 -4.77
C LYS A 29 -8.53 4.21 -6.31
N PRO A 30 -8.17 5.34 -6.93
CA PRO A 30 -8.12 5.45 -8.40
C PRO A 30 -7.01 4.60 -9.03
N CYS A 31 -6.07 4.11 -8.21
CA CYS A 31 -4.96 3.28 -8.67
C CYS A 31 -5.18 1.78 -8.40
N GLN A 32 -6.31 1.40 -7.78
CA GLN A 32 -6.66 -0.01 -7.60
C GLN A 32 -6.95 -0.64 -8.97
N GLY A 33 -6.16 -1.64 -9.36
CA GLY A 33 -6.29 -2.30 -10.66
C GLY A 33 -5.55 -1.60 -11.82
N CYS A 34 -4.91 -0.45 -11.58
CA CYS A 34 -4.14 0.25 -12.61
C CYS A 34 -2.84 -0.49 -12.93
N VAL A 35 -2.62 -0.84 -14.20
CA VAL A 35 -1.39 -1.49 -14.69
C VAL A 35 -0.15 -0.60 -14.58
N HIS A 36 -0.35 0.72 -14.45
CA HIS A 36 0.70 1.72 -14.29
C HIS A 36 0.94 2.11 -12.82
N TYR A 37 0.35 1.40 -11.87
CA TYR A 37 0.63 1.62 -10.45
C TYR A 37 2.10 1.33 -10.12
N HIS A 38 2.78 2.32 -9.53
CA HIS A 38 4.19 2.26 -9.16
C HIS A 38 4.37 1.96 -7.66
N GLY A 39 3.82 2.82 -6.79
CA GLY A 39 3.75 2.58 -5.35
C GLY A 39 5.09 2.54 -4.59
N ILE A 40 6.16 3.15 -5.12
CA ILE A 40 7.49 3.13 -4.51
C ILE A 40 7.78 4.43 -3.75
N ALA A 41 8.33 4.29 -2.53
CA ALA A 41 8.85 5.41 -1.76
C ALA A 41 10.34 5.63 -2.04
N TYR A 42 10.71 6.87 -2.33
CA TYR A 42 12.09 7.31 -2.52
C TYR A 42 12.51 8.21 -1.37
N GLY A 43 13.81 8.23 -1.06
CA GLY A 43 14.38 8.99 0.05
C GLY A 43 14.67 8.12 1.28
N TYR A 44 15.63 8.56 2.09
CA TYR A 44 16.20 7.76 3.19
C TYR A 44 15.59 8.07 4.55
N SER A 45 15.07 9.28 4.76
CA SER A 45 14.53 9.72 6.03
C SER A 45 13.00 9.84 5.97
N LYS A 46 12.33 9.70 7.12
CA LYS A 46 10.88 9.88 7.20
C LYS A 46 10.43 11.28 6.77
N ALA A 47 11.27 12.29 6.99
CA ALA A 47 11.00 13.68 6.65
C ALA A 47 11.11 13.96 5.14
N ASN A 48 12.01 13.26 4.44
CA ASN A 48 12.30 13.52 3.02
C ASN A 48 11.85 12.37 2.10
N ARG A 49 10.96 11.49 2.58
CA ARG A 49 10.45 10.40 1.77
C ARG A 49 9.32 10.90 0.87
N THR A 50 9.38 10.56 -0.40
CA THR A 50 8.32 10.85 -1.38
C THR A 50 7.83 9.55 -1.98
N VAL A 51 6.53 9.32 -1.93
CA VAL A 51 5.91 8.16 -2.59
C VAL A 51 5.52 8.56 -4.01
N LEU A 52 6.04 7.83 -4.98
CA LEU A 52 5.58 7.92 -6.36
C LEU A 52 4.54 6.82 -6.60
N VAL A 53 3.32 7.24 -6.92
CA VAL A 53 2.12 6.40 -6.91
C VAL A 53 1.87 5.72 -8.27
N CYS A 54 1.98 6.45 -9.39
CA CYS A 54 1.66 5.96 -10.72
C CYS A 54 2.70 6.45 -11.75
N GLY A 55 2.92 5.69 -12.82
CA GLY A 55 3.82 6.05 -13.91
C GLY A 55 3.37 7.27 -14.74
N TYR A 56 2.05 7.47 -14.90
CA TYR A 56 1.46 8.64 -15.58
C TYR A 56 1.13 9.79 -14.62
N HIS A 57 0.81 9.45 -13.37
CA HIS A 57 0.49 10.41 -12.32
C HIS A 57 1.40 10.17 -11.11
N PRO A 58 2.59 10.79 -11.06
CA PRO A 58 3.59 10.51 -10.01
C PRO A 58 3.07 10.64 -8.58
N TYR A 59 2.11 11.55 -8.34
CA TYR A 59 1.52 11.75 -7.00
C TYR A 59 0.13 11.12 -6.83
N GLY A 60 -0.32 10.33 -7.81
CA GLY A 60 -1.65 9.75 -7.86
C GLY A 60 -2.69 10.68 -8.47
N TRP A 61 -3.76 10.10 -9.00
CA TRP A 61 -4.91 10.84 -9.49
C TRP A 61 -5.81 11.26 -8.33
N GLN A 62 -6.35 12.48 -8.36
CA GLN A 62 -7.16 13.03 -7.27
C GLN A 62 -8.67 12.80 -7.44
N GLY A 63 -9.13 12.52 -8.65
CA GLY A 63 -10.54 12.17 -8.91
C GLY A 63 -10.86 10.72 -8.56
N ASP A 64 -12.11 10.30 -8.77
CA ASP A 64 -12.58 8.97 -8.38
C ASP A 64 -11.97 7.82 -9.22
N ALA A 65 -11.69 8.08 -10.49
CA ALA A 65 -11.14 7.10 -11.43
C ALA A 65 -9.99 7.69 -12.25
N CYS A 66 -8.92 6.92 -12.43
CA CYS A 66 -7.75 7.31 -13.21
C CYS A 66 -8.11 7.30 -14.72
N PRO A 67 -7.89 8.41 -15.46
CA PRO A 67 -8.24 8.49 -16.88
C PRO A 67 -7.32 7.64 -17.75
N ASP A 68 -6.06 7.45 -17.31
CA ASP A 68 -5.07 6.59 -17.97
C ASP A 68 -5.22 5.11 -17.57
N TRP A 69 -6.35 4.74 -16.97
CA TRP A 69 -6.66 3.35 -16.70
C TRP A 69 -7.10 2.69 -18.00
N THR A 70 -6.14 2.19 -18.75
CA THR A 70 -6.43 1.30 -19.86
C THR A 70 -6.87 -0.03 -19.26
N ASP A 71 -8.18 -0.31 -19.30
CA ASP A 71 -8.63 -1.70 -19.23
C ASP A 71 -7.91 -2.44 -20.36
N LEU A 72 -7.22 -3.53 -20.03
CA LEU A 72 -6.74 -4.46 -21.03
C LEU A 72 -8.00 -4.97 -21.77
N GLN A 73 -8.28 -4.42 -22.95
CA GLN A 73 -9.26 -4.99 -23.89
C GLN A 73 -8.77 -6.36 -24.38
#